data_AF-A0AAD6PN90-F1
#
_entry.id   AF-A0AAD6PN90-F1
#
_cell.length_a   1.000
_cell.length_b   1.000
_cell.length_c   1.000
_cell.angle_alpha   90.00
_cell.angle_beta   90.00
_cell.angle_gamma   90.00
#
_symmetry.space_group_name_H-M   'P 1'
#
loop_
_entity.id
_entity.type
_entity.pdbx_description
1 polymer ?
#
loop_
_entity_poly.entity_id
_entity_poly.type
_entity_poly.pdbx_seq_one_letter_code
_entity_poly.pdbx_strand_id
1 'polypeptide(L)'
;MVVNGRPIKRMKRRVTADLYNFLSFPSSPSSPSSSSSLPPPRGPFRSNIRSFLTEHALLPPPSSLFPHLLTWQISFQVGDLVGCGGEEAGGGVVSLDVVEEDVARSRSVYCDQCRVVGWSGHPVCSKRYHFVIKADGNSIGGYHKPCTCCGDVLHLSESRCKTCNHVTTADDVEEWIYHQLEDTTHLLHGVIHANGFGHLLRVNGKEGGSRVLSGVHIMDFWDRLCKTLGVRLGFLIALTVSCLLCSESVPLC
;
A
#
# COMPACT_ATOMS: atom_id res chain seq x y z
N MET A 1 -29.36 -9.11 44.12
CA MET A 1 -28.31 -9.89 43.44
C MET A 1 -27.83 -9.09 42.25
N VAL A 2 -26.66 -8.47 42.33
CA VAL A 2 -26.03 -7.73 41.21
C VAL A 2 -24.76 -8.48 40.84
N VAL A 3 -24.78 -9.15 39.68
CA VAL A 3 -23.64 -9.90 39.15
C VAL A 3 -22.75 -8.91 38.39
N ASN A 4 -21.68 -8.44 39.04
CA ASN A 4 -20.63 -7.67 38.39
C ASN A 4 -19.76 -8.60 37.53
N GLY A 5 -20.05 -8.67 36.23
CA GLY A 5 -19.22 -9.35 35.25
C GLY A 5 -17.85 -8.68 35.11
N ARG A 6 -16.78 -9.44 35.38
CA ARG A 6 -15.39 -8.99 35.23
C ARG A 6 -15.07 -8.73 33.74
N PRO A 7 -14.37 -7.65 33.38
CA PRO A 7 -13.97 -7.41 32.01
C PRO A 7 -12.94 -8.46 31.57
N ILE A 8 -13.24 -9.20 30.51
CA ILE A 8 -12.31 -10.13 29.86
C ILE A 8 -11.15 -9.31 29.32
N LYS A 9 -9.99 -9.46 29.96
CA LYS A 9 -8.72 -8.88 29.55
C LYS A 9 -8.31 -9.55 28.23
N ARG A 10 -8.65 -8.90 27.11
CA ARG A 10 -8.19 -9.29 25.76
C ARG A 10 -6.66 -9.31 25.77
N MET A 11 -6.09 -10.51 25.64
CA MET A 11 -4.66 -10.73 25.53
C MET A 11 -4.16 -9.98 24.29
N LYS A 12 -3.41 -8.89 24.48
CA LYS A 12 -2.65 -8.25 23.41
C LYS A 12 -1.59 -9.25 22.98
N ARG A 13 -1.84 -9.96 21.88
CA ARG A 13 -0.82 -10.73 21.15
C ARG A 13 0.31 -9.73 20.87
N ARG A 14 1.50 -9.97 21.44
CA ARG A 14 2.69 -9.17 21.16
C ARG A 14 2.98 -9.33 19.66
N VAL A 15 2.73 -8.28 18.90
CA VAL A 15 3.00 -8.20 17.45
C VAL A 15 4.48 -7.88 17.29
N THR A 16 5.34 -8.87 17.51
CA THR A 16 6.75 -8.80 17.13
C THR A 16 7.09 -10.09 16.39
N ALA A 17 7.35 -9.93 15.09
CA ALA A 17 8.17 -10.77 14.22
C ALA A 17 7.61 -12.12 13.73
N ASP A 18 6.63 -12.06 12.83
CA ASP A 18 6.63 -12.90 11.62
C ASP A 18 6.24 -11.98 10.46
N LEU A 19 7.22 -11.54 9.67
CA LEU A 19 6.96 -10.77 8.45
C LEU A 19 6.34 -11.71 7.41
N TYR A 20 5.37 -11.24 6.64
CA TYR A 20 4.81 -12.03 5.55
C TYR A 20 5.84 -12.17 4.41
N ASN A 21 5.91 -13.33 3.76
CA ASN A 21 6.73 -13.47 2.56
C ASN A 21 6.03 -12.75 1.38
N PHE A 22 6.70 -11.77 0.78
CA PHE A 22 6.13 -10.96 -0.30
C PHE A 22 5.70 -11.79 -1.53
N LEU A 23 6.46 -12.84 -1.85
CA LEU A 23 6.28 -13.65 -3.06
C LEU A 23 5.11 -14.62 -2.97
N SER A 24 4.71 -15.03 -1.76
CA SER A 24 3.57 -15.93 -1.57
C SER A 24 2.35 -15.22 -0.99
N PHE A 25 2.50 -14.09 -0.32
CA PHE A 25 1.36 -13.39 0.25
C PHE A 25 0.50 -12.70 -0.83
N PRO A 26 -0.83 -12.62 -0.64
CA PRO A 26 -1.64 -13.38 0.32
C PRO A 26 -1.93 -14.82 -0.19
N SER A 27 -1.45 -15.85 0.52
CA SER A 27 -1.79 -17.26 0.27
C SER A 27 -2.40 -17.88 1.52
N SER A 28 -3.48 -18.64 1.37
CA SER A 28 -4.13 -19.35 2.48
C SER A 28 -3.28 -20.57 2.89
N PRO A 29 -2.95 -20.77 4.19
CA PRO A 29 -2.10 -21.87 4.64
C PRO A 29 -2.78 -23.26 4.65
N SER A 30 -3.97 -23.40 4.09
CA SER A 30 -4.72 -24.66 4.08
C SER A 30 -5.18 -25.06 2.68
N SER A 31 -4.28 -25.65 1.90
CA SER A 31 -4.58 -26.77 0.97
C SER A 31 -3.32 -27.26 0.26
N PRO A 32 -2.83 -28.48 0.55
CA PRO A 32 -1.93 -29.18 -0.34
C PRO A 32 -2.78 -29.90 -1.39
N SER A 33 -3.13 -29.21 -2.47
CA SER A 33 -3.53 -29.88 -3.70
C SER A 33 -3.40 -28.96 -4.90
N SER A 34 -2.80 -29.54 -5.94
CA SER A 34 -2.59 -29.04 -7.28
C SER A 34 -3.87 -28.51 -7.93
N SER A 35 -4.15 -27.23 -7.72
CA SER A 35 -4.87 -26.35 -8.66
C SER A 35 -4.65 -24.90 -8.23
N SER A 36 -4.08 -24.11 -9.14
CA SER A 36 -3.56 -22.74 -8.98
C SER A 36 -4.60 -21.64 -8.71
N SER A 37 -5.70 -21.93 -8.00
CA SER A 37 -6.76 -20.96 -7.74
C SER A 37 -6.85 -20.65 -6.24
N LEU A 38 -6.47 -19.43 -5.87
CA LEU A 38 -6.85 -18.80 -4.60
C LEU A 38 -8.38 -18.96 -4.40
N PRO A 39 -8.87 -19.23 -3.18
CA PRO A 39 -10.29 -19.33 -2.93
C PRO A 39 -11.00 -18.03 -3.35
N PRO A 40 -12.19 -18.10 -3.95
CA PRO A 40 -12.89 -16.92 -4.41
C PRO A 40 -13.14 -15.94 -3.24
N PRO A 41 -13.15 -14.63 -3.52
CA PRO A 41 -13.40 -13.62 -2.50
C PRO A 41 -14.74 -13.91 -1.81
N ARG A 42 -14.75 -13.87 -0.48
CA ARG A 42 -15.92 -14.20 0.35
C ARG A 42 -17.06 -13.19 0.23
N GLY A 43 -16.89 -12.10 -0.53
CA GLY A 43 -17.85 -11.03 -0.69
C GLY A 43 -17.32 -9.88 -1.56
N PRO A 44 -18.00 -8.71 -1.54
CA PRO A 44 -17.56 -7.52 -2.28
C PRO A 44 -16.29 -6.90 -1.67
N PHE A 45 -15.52 -6.17 -2.50
CA PHE A 45 -14.27 -5.50 -2.12
C PHE A 45 -14.34 -4.77 -0.78
N ARG A 46 -15.35 -3.92 -0.59
CA ARG A 46 -15.57 -3.12 0.65
C ARG A 46 -15.59 -3.93 1.95
N SER A 47 -16.04 -5.19 1.87
CA SER A 47 -16.08 -6.08 3.02
C SER A 47 -14.73 -6.79 3.20
N ASN A 48 -14.17 -7.28 2.09
CA ASN A 48 -12.91 -8.02 2.10
C ASN A 48 -11.74 -7.15 2.57
N ILE A 49 -11.66 -5.88 2.10
CA ILE A 49 -10.57 -4.98 2.48
C ILE A 49 -10.55 -4.70 3.99
N ARG A 50 -11.71 -4.54 4.62
CA ARG A 50 -11.79 -4.32 6.07
C ARG A 50 -11.31 -5.54 6.86
N SER A 51 -11.77 -6.73 6.47
CA SER A 51 -11.33 -7.98 7.10
C SER A 51 -9.83 -8.21 6.90
N PHE A 52 -9.35 -8.02 5.67
CA PHE A 52 -7.94 -8.15 5.30
C PHE A 52 -7.03 -7.22 6.10
N LEU A 53 -7.38 -5.93 6.21
CA LEU A 53 -6.59 -4.97 6.99
C LEU A 53 -6.63 -5.28 8.49
N THR A 54 -7.78 -5.69 9.02
CA THR A 54 -7.90 -6.06 10.44
C THR A 54 -7.06 -7.29 10.78
N GLU A 55 -6.90 -8.22 9.82
CA GLU A 55 -6.17 -9.47 10.00
C GLU A 55 -4.65 -9.31 9.78
N HIS A 56 -4.25 -8.56 8.76
CA HIS A 56 -2.87 -8.53 8.30
C HIS A 56 -2.11 -7.24 8.59
N ALA A 57 -2.81 -6.11 8.73
CA ALA A 57 -2.15 -4.83 8.93
C ALA A 57 -1.94 -4.49 10.39
N LEU A 58 -0.85 -3.76 10.65
CA LEU A 58 -0.68 -3.06 11.90
C LEU A 58 -1.81 -2.02 12.00
N LEU A 59 -2.53 -2.06 13.12
CA LEU A 59 -3.62 -1.12 13.38
C LEU A 59 -3.11 0.31 13.17
N PRO A 60 -3.87 1.18 12.49
CA PRO A 60 -3.54 2.58 12.41
C PRO A 60 -3.40 3.07 13.85
N PRO A 61 -2.40 3.92 14.13
CA PRO A 61 -2.22 4.47 15.46
C PRO A 61 -3.54 5.09 15.93
N PRO A 62 -3.90 5.00 17.22
CA PRO A 62 -5.10 5.64 17.77
C PRO A 62 -5.13 7.17 17.57
N SER A 63 -4.03 7.74 17.09
CA SER A 63 -3.79 9.14 16.78
C SER A 63 -3.89 9.41 15.27
N SER A 64 -4.85 8.83 14.53
CA SER A 64 -5.08 9.25 13.15
C SER A 64 -5.46 10.74 13.16
N LEU A 65 -4.48 11.61 12.91
CA LEU A 65 -4.62 13.06 12.97
C LEU A 65 -5.70 13.56 11.99
N PHE A 66 -6.02 12.74 10.99
CA PHE A 66 -6.99 13.01 9.94
C PHE A 66 -8.06 11.91 9.92
N PRO A 67 -9.32 12.24 10.24
CA PRO A 67 -10.42 11.27 10.15
C PRO A 67 -10.77 10.87 8.71
N HIS A 68 -10.24 11.58 7.70
CA HIS A 68 -10.46 11.31 6.27
C HIS A 68 -9.31 10.57 5.58
N LEU A 69 -8.15 10.40 6.25
CA LEU A 69 -7.00 9.66 5.73
C LEU A 69 -6.50 8.66 6.79
N LEU A 70 -6.73 7.37 6.54
CA LEU A 70 -6.32 6.29 7.43
C LEU A 70 -5.28 5.41 6.76
N THR A 71 -4.05 5.44 7.28
CA THR A 71 -2.94 4.62 6.77
C THR A 71 -2.79 3.34 7.58
N TRP A 72 -2.86 2.22 6.88
CA TRP A 72 -2.59 0.88 7.40
C TRP A 72 -1.28 0.38 6.82
N GLN A 73 -0.48 -0.33 7.61
CA GLN A 73 0.81 -0.84 7.15
C GLN A 73 0.89 -2.36 7.27
N ILE A 74 1.39 -3.01 6.22
CA ILE A 74 1.75 -4.43 6.22
C ILE A 74 3.21 -4.55 5.81
N SER A 75 4.02 -5.22 6.63
CA SER A 75 5.44 -5.43 6.35
C SER A 75 5.71 -6.83 5.82
N PHE A 76 6.58 -6.91 4.82
CA PHE A 76 6.95 -8.13 4.12
C PHE A 76 8.45 -8.36 4.13
N GLN A 77 8.84 -9.63 4.22
CA GLN A 77 10.18 -10.07 3.93
C GLN A 77 10.30 -10.43 2.44
N VAL A 78 11.40 -9.97 1.84
CA VAL A 78 11.79 -10.22 0.46
C VAL A 78 13.13 -10.97 0.51
N GLY A 79 13.06 -12.29 0.34
CA GLY A 79 14.24 -13.16 0.28
C GLY A 79 14.12 -14.36 1.20
N ASP A 80 13.95 -15.54 0.58
CA ASP A 80 14.58 -16.79 0.99
C ASP A 80 14.45 -17.81 -0.17
N LEU A 81 15.51 -17.96 -0.96
CA LEU A 81 15.76 -19.17 -1.74
C LEU A 81 17.27 -19.41 -1.71
N VAL A 82 17.66 -20.30 -0.79
CA VAL A 82 18.94 -21.00 -0.74
C VAL A 82 19.51 -21.26 -2.15
N GLY A 83 20.75 -20.81 -2.38
CA GLY A 83 21.65 -21.40 -3.36
C GLY A 83 22.11 -20.49 -4.51
N CYS A 84 23.10 -19.64 -4.27
CA CYS A 84 24.33 -19.50 -5.08
C CYS A 84 25.30 -18.60 -4.30
N GLY A 85 26.48 -19.12 -3.97
CA GLY A 85 27.47 -18.45 -3.13
C GLY A 85 27.93 -17.10 -3.71
N GLY A 86 27.96 -16.11 -2.84
CA GLY A 86 28.44 -14.75 -3.11
C GLY A 86 27.86 -13.81 -2.06
N GLU A 87 28.73 -13.05 -1.40
CA GLU A 87 28.54 -12.39 -0.11
C GLU A 87 27.40 -11.34 -0.09
N GLU A 88 26.74 -11.21 1.08
CA GLU A 88 25.71 -10.21 1.44
C GLU A 88 24.32 -10.32 0.77
N ALA A 89 23.68 -11.49 0.83
CA ALA A 89 22.23 -11.63 0.60
C ALA A 89 21.43 -11.22 1.86
N GLY A 90 21.48 -9.94 2.24
CA GLY A 90 20.60 -9.38 3.26
C GLY A 90 19.15 -9.41 2.76
N GLY A 91 18.29 -10.24 3.36
CA GLY A 91 16.87 -10.26 3.06
C GLY A 91 16.27 -8.86 3.20
N GLY A 92 15.68 -8.34 2.12
CA GLY A 92 15.09 -6.99 2.12
C GLY A 92 13.75 -6.99 2.85
N VAL A 93 13.41 -5.89 3.52
CA VAL A 93 12.07 -5.68 4.07
C VAL A 93 11.38 -4.60 3.24
N VAL A 94 10.14 -4.86 2.84
CA VAL A 94 9.28 -3.87 2.15
C VAL A 94 8.00 -3.65 2.93
N SER A 95 7.50 -2.43 2.93
CA SER A 95 6.22 -2.09 3.54
C SER A 95 5.20 -1.74 2.46
N LEU A 96 4.00 -2.33 2.57
CA LEU A 96 2.82 -1.88 1.86
C LEU A 96 2.03 -0.96 2.77
N ASP A 97 1.85 0.26 2.33
CA ASP A 97 0.92 1.21 2.90
C ASP A 97 -0.42 1.14 2.17
N VAL A 98 -1.49 0.96 2.93
CA VAL A 98 -2.87 1.04 2.45
C VAL A 98 -3.51 2.28 3.05
N VAL A 99 -3.64 3.33 2.25
CA VAL A 99 -4.26 4.60 2.65
C VAL A 99 -5.73 4.58 2.23
N GLU A 100 -6.63 4.50 3.21
CA GLU A 100 -8.06 4.71 3.03
C GLU A 100 -8.35 6.22 3.06
N GLU A 101 -8.94 6.71 1.98
CA GLU A 101 -9.29 8.11 1.80
C GLU A 101 -10.81 8.29 1.62
N ASP A 102 -11.38 9.20 2.40
CA ASP A 102 -12.76 9.66 2.25
C ASP A 102 -12.85 10.72 1.14
N VAL A 103 -13.39 10.29 -0.01
CA VAL A 103 -13.43 11.10 -1.24
C VAL A 103 -14.21 12.39 -1.04
N ALA A 104 -15.28 12.37 -0.23
CA ALA A 104 -16.13 13.53 0.01
C ALA A 104 -15.42 14.65 0.79
N ARG A 105 -14.35 14.31 1.52
CA ARG A 105 -13.59 15.22 2.36
C ARG A 105 -12.16 15.46 1.84
N SER A 106 -11.81 14.82 0.74
CA SER A 106 -10.50 14.88 0.12
C SER A 106 -10.30 16.10 -0.78
N ARG A 107 -9.04 16.39 -1.12
CA ARG A 107 -8.66 17.43 -2.11
C ARG A 107 -9.17 17.12 -3.53
N SER A 108 -9.38 15.83 -3.87
CA SER A 108 -9.78 15.41 -5.20
C SER A 108 -10.95 14.42 -5.16
N VAL A 109 -12.14 14.94 -5.44
CA VAL A 109 -13.42 14.20 -5.48
C VAL A 109 -13.47 13.20 -6.63
N TYR A 110 -12.70 13.44 -7.70
CA TYR A 110 -12.71 12.62 -8.91
C TYR A 110 -11.42 11.83 -9.02
N CYS A 111 -11.55 10.58 -9.45
CA CYS A 111 -10.37 9.81 -9.85
C CYS A 111 -9.98 10.20 -11.27
N ASP A 112 -8.77 10.73 -11.45
CA ASP A 112 -8.27 11.12 -12.76
C ASP A 112 -8.27 9.96 -13.75
N GLN A 113 -7.96 8.75 -13.28
CA GLN A 113 -7.98 7.56 -14.13
C GLN A 113 -9.40 7.22 -14.60
N CYS A 114 -10.40 7.25 -13.71
CA CYS A 114 -11.81 7.08 -14.10
C CYS A 114 -12.28 8.16 -15.08
N ARG A 115 -11.85 9.41 -14.86
CA ARG A 115 -12.20 10.54 -15.72
C ARG A 115 -11.68 10.35 -17.14
N VAL A 116 -10.41 9.94 -17.27
CA VAL A 116 -9.77 9.69 -18.56
C VAL A 116 -10.39 8.50 -19.30
N VAL A 117 -10.78 7.43 -18.59
CA VAL A 117 -11.37 6.22 -19.21
C VAL A 117 -12.88 6.33 -19.50
N GLY A 118 -13.46 7.52 -19.40
CA GLY A 118 -14.83 7.77 -19.84
C GLY A 118 -15.92 7.48 -18.80
N TRP A 119 -15.60 7.38 -17.51
CA TRP A 119 -16.62 7.19 -16.45
C TRP A 119 -17.47 8.43 -16.17
N SER A 120 -17.34 9.50 -16.97
CA SER A 120 -17.95 10.82 -16.78
C SER A 120 -17.59 11.46 -15.42
N GLY A 121 -17.81 12.75 -15.26
CA GLY A 121 -17.43 13.50 -14.04
C GLY A 121 -18.26 13.17 -12.79
N HIS A 122 -18.73 11.93 -12.64
CA HIS A 122 -19.49 11.48 -11.47
C HIS A 122 -18.55 10.79 -10.48
N PRO A 123 -18.66 11.06 -9.17
CA PRO A 123 -17.84 10.38 -8.17
C PRO A 123 -18.17 8.88 -8.19
N VAL A 124 -17.18 8.07 -8.58
CA VAL A 124 -17.31 6.62 -8.77
C VAL A 124 -17.58 5.89 -7.45
N CYS A 125 -17.10 6.44 -6.32
CA CYS A 125 -17.35 5.94 -4.98
C CYS A 125 -17.05 7.01 -3.91
N SER A 126 -17.52 6.78 -2.67
CA SER A 126 -17.25 7.65 -1.52
C SER A 126 -15.91 7.39 -0.83
N LYS A 127 -15.24 6.27 -1.12
CA LYS A 127 -13.96 5.90 -0.51
C LYS A 127 -13.01 5.31 -1.53
N ARG A 128 -11.77 5.77 -1.54
CA ARG A 128 -10.69 5.22 -2.37
C ARG A 128 -9.57 4.70 -1.50
N TYR A 129 -8.92 3.64 -1.96
CA TYR A 129 -7.85 2.94 -1.26
C TYR A 129 -6.58 3.01 -2.11
N HIS A 130 -5.55 3.66 -1.59
CA HIS A 130 -4.24 3.70 -2.22
C HIS A 130 -3.38 2.58 -1.65
N PHE A 131 -2.79 1.77 -2.53
CA PHE A 131 -1.87 0.70 -2.19
C PHE A 131 -0.49 1.12 -2.68
N VAL A 132 0.43 1.40 -1.74
CA VAL A 132 1.72 1.97 -2.07
C VAL A 132 2.86 1.17 -1.46
N ILE A 133 3.88 0.89 -2.26
CA ILE A 133 5.17 0.39 -1.79
C ILE A 133 6.21 1.42 -2.20
N LYS A 134 6.90 2.04 -1.24
CA LYS A 134 7.94 3.02 -1.52
C LYS A 134 9.25 2.38 -1.95
N ALA A 135 10.05 3.08 -2.75
CA ALA A 135 11.37 2.61 -3.21
C ALA A 135 12.45 2.67 -2.13
N ASP A 136 12.30 3.55 -1.14
CA ASP A 136 13.21 3.68 0.00
C ASP A 136 13.02 2.57 1.06
N GLY A 137 12.06 1.64 0.85
CA GLY A 137 11.70 0.59 1.80
C GLY A 137 10.98 1.10 3.05
N ASN A 138 10.80 2.41 3.14
CA ASN A 138 10.21 3.09 4.26
C ASN A 138 8.67 3.07 4.13
N SER A 139 7.97 3.39 5.21
CA SER A 139 6.51 3.41 5.26
C SER A 139 5.97 4.83 5.12
N ILE A 140 4.90 5.04 4.37
CA ILE A 140 4.10 6.28 4.37
C ILE A 140 3.47 6.49 5.74
N GLY A 141 3.04 5.40 6.39
CA GLY A 141 2.63 5.39 7.79
C GLY A 141 3.80 5.45 8.77
N GLY A 142 5.04 5.49 8.27
CA GLY A 142 6.23 5.77 9.05
C GLY A 142 6.00 7.09 9.77
N TYR A 143 6.09 7.06 11.09
CA TYR A 143 5.70 8.19 11.92
C TYR A 143 6.60 9.42 11.76
N HIS A 144 7.42 9.50 10.72
CA HIS A 144 8.40 10.53 10.56
C HIS A 144 8.27 11.23 9.20
N LYS A 145 8.33 12.56 9.23
CA LYS A 145 8.41 13.42 8.05
C LYS A 145 9.60 14.38 8.19
N PRO A 146 10.23 14.80 7.09
CA PRO A 146 11.22 15.86 7.16
C PRO A 146 10.57 17.19 7.60
N CYS A 147 11.31 17.98 8.37
CA CYS A 147 10.94 19.35 8.70
C CYS A 147 11.01 20.20 7.43
N THR A 148 9.94 20.96 7.15
CA THR A 148 9.87 21.90 6.01
C THR A 148 10.91 23.03 6.09
N CYS A 149 11.40 23.35 7.30
CA CYS A 149 12.37 24.42 7.52
C CYS A 149 13.82 23.94 7.51
N CYS A 150 14.14 22.81 8.16
CA CYS A 150 15.53 22.34 8.33
C CYS A 150 15.82 20.93 7.78
N GLY A 151 14.82 20.21 7.30
CA GLY A 151 14.98 18.85 6.77
C GLY A 151 15.11 17.74 7.82
N ASP A 152 15.21 18.06 9.12
CA ASP A 152 15.32 17.04 10.17
C ASP A 152 14.10 16.15 10.29
N VAL A 153 14.31 14.93 10.79
CA VAL A 153 13.28 13.91 10.98
C VAL A 153 12.36 14.30 12.14
N LEU A 154 11.08 14.57 11.85
CA LEU A 154 10.05 14.94 12.81
C LEU A 154 8.99 13.87 12.94
N HIS A 155 8.60 13.56 14.17
CA HIS A 155 7.51 12.62 14.38
C HIS A 155 6.17 13.26 13.99
N LEU A 156 5.27 12.57 13.28
CA LEU A 156 3.97 13.10 12.84
C LEU A 156 3.10 13.58 14.01
N SER A 157 3.27 12.99 15.20
CA SER A 157 2.57 13.45 16.42
C SER A 157 3.19 14.69 17.07
N GLU A 158 4.37 15.12 16.62
CA GLU A 158 5.05 16.30 17.13
C GLU A 158 4.63 17.53 16.31
N SER A 159 4.04 18.52 16.98
CA SER A 159 3.64 19.78 16.36
C SER A 159 4.81 20.75 16.15
N ARG A 160 6.00 20.43 16.66
CA ARG A 160 7.15 21.36 16.66
C ARG A 160 8.44 20.61 16.38
N CYS A 161 9.26 21.17 15.48
CA CYS A 161 10.58 20.65 15.20
C CYS A 161 11.50 20.78 16.42
N LYS A 162 12.18 19.71 16.81
CA LYS A 162 13.14 19.74 17.94
C LYS A 162 14.37 20.59 17.65
N THR A 163 14.79 20.68 16.39
CA THR A 163 16.01 21.39 16.00
C THR A 163 15.76 22.87 15.74
N CYS A 164 14.81 23.21 14.85
CA CYS A 164 14.58 24.58 14.41
C CYS A 164 13.33 25.22 15.04
N ASN A 165 12.63 24.50 15.92
CA ASN A 165 11.44 24.99 16.61
C ASN A 165 10.25 25.35 15.70
N HIS A 166 10.33 25.01 14.40
CA HIS A 166 9.27 25.27 13.42
C HIS A 166 8.00 24.52 13.82
N VAL A 167 6.88 25.25 13.84
CA VAL A 167 5.57 24.69 14.17
C VAL A 167 4.99 24.08 12.90
N THR A 168 4.70 22.78 12.94
CA THR A 168 3.98 22.07 11.89
C THR A 168 2.48 22.06 12.24
N THR A 169 1.65 22.54 11.34
CA THR A 169 0.18 22.52 11.45
C THR A 169 -0.39 21.19 10.96
N ALA A 170 -1.68 20.95 11.23
CA ALA A 170 -2.38 19.78 10.69
C ALA A 170 -2.42 19.82 9.15
N ASP A 171 -2.62 20.99 8.55
CA ASP A 171 -2.65 21.16 7.09
C ASP A 171 -1.29 20.82 6.46
N ASP A 172 -0.18 21.17 7.10
CA ASP A 172 1.18 20.82 6.62
C ASP A 172 1.41 19.31 6.62
N VAL A 173 0.86 18.60 7.60
CA VAL A 173 0.97 17.13 7.67
C VAL A 173 0.08 16.49 6.60
N GLU A 174 -1.15 16.99 6.44
CA GLU A 174 -2.06 16.50 5.39
C GLU A 174 -1.45 16.69 4.00
N GLU A 175 -0.89 17.88 3.72
CA GLU A 175 -0.19 18.18 2.47
C GLU A 175 0.98 17.22 2.24
N TRP A 176 1.78 16.95 3.27
CA TRP A 176 2.88 16.00 3.17
C TRP A 176 2.40 14.59 2.81
N ILE A 177 1.29 14.11 3.37
CA ILE A 177 0.71 12.80 3.01
C ILE A 177 0.29 12.76 1.54
N TYR A 178 -0.37 13.81 1.03
CA TYR A 178 -0.73 13.87 -0.40
C TYR A 178 0.51 13.89 -1.30
N HIS A 179 1.56 14.63 -0.92
CA HIS A 179 2.82 14.60 -1.66
C HIS A 179 3.46 13.21 -1.68
N GLN A 180 3.37 12.45 -0.59
CA GLN A 180 3.78 11.05 -0.62
C GLN A 180 2.93 10.27 -1.63
N LEU A 181 1.61 10.39 -1.63
CA LEU A 181 0.75 9.70 -2.61
C LEU A 181 1.05 10.08 -4.07
N GLU A 182 1.52 11.29 -4.34
CA GLU A 182 1.85 11.76 -5.69
C GLU A 182 3.25 11.34 -6.17
N ASP A 183 4.13 10.84 -5.29
CA ASP A 183 5.54 10.57 -5.56
C ASP A 183 5.79 9.47 -6.63
N THR A 184 6.37 9.88 -7.75
CA THR A 184 6.68 9.03 -8.91
C THR A 184 7.63 7.87 -8.67
N THR A 185 8.35 7.87 -7.54
CA THR A 185 9.38 6.88 -7.23
C THR A 185 8.83 5.59 -6.61
N HIS A 186 7.54 5.51 -6.28
CA HIS A 186 6.92 4.30 -5.72
C HIS A 186 7.20 3.04 -6.55
N LEU A 187 7.57 1.94 -5.90
CA LEU A 187 7.70 0.62 -6.54
C LEU A 187 6.35 0.14 -7.04
N LEU A 188 5.31 0.30 -6.22
CA LEU A 188 3.93 -0.02 -6.55
C LEU A 188 3.06 1.15 -6.14
N HIS A 189 2.17 1.58 -7.03
CA HIS A 189 1.06 2.44 -6.65
C HIS A 189 -0.21 2.00 -7.37
N GLY A 190 -1.13 1.38 -6.64
CA GLY A 190 -2.47 1.05 -7.10
C GLY A 190 -3.54 1.87 -6.38
N VAL A 191 -4.65 2.13 -7.04
CA VAL A 191 -5.83 2.79 -6.45
C VAL A 191 -7.05 1.91 -6.67
N ILE A 192 -7.77 1.55 -5.61
CA ILE A 192 -9.00 0.78 -5.69
C ILE A 192 -10.15 1.56 -5.06
N HIS A 193 -11.22 1.71 -5.81
CA HIS A 193 -12.48 2.33 -5.38
C HIS A 193 -13.29 1.36 -4.51
N ALA A 194 -14.10 1.88 -3.59
CA ALA A 194 -14.92 1.03 -2.71
C ALA A 194 -15.93 0.12 -3.44
N ASN A 195 -16.27 0.44 -4.69
CA ASN A 195 -17.08 -0.40 -5.57
C ASN A 195 -16.29 -1.57 -6.20
N GLY A 196 -14.99 -1.67 -5.92
CA GLY A 196 -14.09 -2.73 -6.35
C GLY A 196 -13.39 -2.45 -7.67
N PHE A 197 -13.57 -1.29 -8.31
CA PHE A 197 -12.81 -0.94 -9.52
C PHE A 197 -11.40 -0.47 -9.16
N GLY A 198 -10.40 -1.11 -9.75
CA GLY A 198 -8.98 -0.81 -9.50
C GLY A 198 -8.26 -0.20 -10.70
N HIS A 199 -7.30 0.68 -10.42
CA HIS A 199 -6.32 1.23 -11.35
C HIS A 199 -4.91 0.94 -10.84
N LEU A 200 -3.99 0.64 -11.75
CA LEU A 200 -2.58 0.47 -11.43
C LEU A 200 -1.82 1.65 -12.01
N LEU A 201 -1.34 2.54 -11.14
CA LEU A 201 -0.69 3.79 -11.54
C LEU A 201 0.80 3.59 -11.81
N ARG A 202 1.49 2.81 -10.98
CA ARG A 202 2.95 2.66 -11.04
C ARG A 202 3.41 1.24 -10.73
N VAL A 203 4.40 0.80 -11.48
CA VAL A 203 5.17 -0.44 -11.27
C VAL A 203 6.62 -0.14 -11.63
N ASN A 204 7.42 0.20 -10.63
CA ASN A 204 8.85 0.49 -10.79
C ASN A 204 9.66 -0.68 -10.20
N GLY A 205 9.87 -1.71 -11.03
CA GLY A 205 10.68 -2.87 -10.67
C GLY A 205 12.19 -2.62 -10.74
N LYS A 206 12.98 -3.70 -10.80
CA LYS A 206 14.43 -3.64 -11.05
C LYS A 206 14.72 -2.95 -12.38
N GLU A 207 13.82 -3.09 -13.34
CA GLU A 207 13.83 -2.43 -14.65
C GLU A 207 13.72 -0.90 -14.53
N GLY A 208 13.13 -0.40 -13.44
CA GLY A 208 13.06 1.03 -13.08
C GLY A 208 14.08 1.45 -12.01
N GLY A 209 15.07 0.62 -11.69
CA GLY A 209 16.13 0.94 -10.73
C GLY A 209 15.93 0.44 -9.29
N SER A 210 14.87 -0.33 -9.01
CA SER A 210 14.70 -0.97 -7.70
C SER A 210 15.82 -1.99 -7.43
N ARG A 211 16.32 -2.04 -6.20
CA ARG A 211 17.28 -3.08 -5.77
C ARG A 211 16.59 -4.32 -5.20
N VAL A 212 15.29 -4.21 -4.84
CA VAL A 212 14.60 -5.17 -3.98
C VAL A 212 13.59 -6.01 -4.76
N LEU A 213 12.74 -5.40 -5.59
CA LEU A 213 11.64 -6.09 -6.28
C LEU A 213 11.73 -5.91 -7.81
N SER A 214 11.53 -6.98 -8.57
CA SER A 214 11.34 -6.90 -10.04
C SER A 214 9.92 -6.48 -10.38
N GLY A 215 9.69 -5.99 -11.59
CA GLY A 215 8.35 -5.66 -12.07
C GLY A 215 7.41 -6.86 -12.01
N VAL A 216 7.93 -8.04 -12.34
CA VAL A 216 7.20 -9.32 -12.25
C VAL A 216 6.74 -9.61 -10.83
N HIS A 217 7.62 -9.49 -9.82
CA HIS A 217 7.24 -9.73 -8.42
C HIS A 217 6.13 -8.78 -7.96
N ILE A 218 6.20 -7.51 -8.37
CA ILE A 218 5.20 -6.49 -8.04
C ILE A 218 3.86 -6.80 -8.69
N MET A 219 3.87 -7.17 -9.97
CA MET A 219 2.66 -7.53 -10.72
C MET A 219 1.99 -8.78 -10.17
N ASP A 220 2.77 -9.82 -9.86
CA ASP A 220 2.24 -11.06 -9.27
C ASP A 220 1.65 -10.81 -7.89
N PHE A 221 2.29 -9.98 -7.07
CA PHE A 221 1.76 -9.55 -5.79
C PHE A 221 0.43 -8.80 -5.95
N TRP A 222 0.38 -7.84 -6.88
CA TRP A 222 -0.82 -7.07 -7.17
C TRP A 222 -1.97 -7.96 -7.63
N ASP A 223 -1.72 -8.92 -8.52
CA ASP A 223 -2.74 -9.86 -9.00
C ASP A 223 -3.30 -10.74 -7.87
N ARG A 224 -2.43 -11.32 -7.02
CA ARG A 224 -2.88 -12.10 -5.85
C ARG A 224 -3.70 -11.25 -4.88
N LEU A 225 -3.28 -10.00 -4.64
CA LEU A 225 -3.99 -9.06 -3.78
C LEU A 225 -5.38 -8.74 -4.36
N CYS A 226 -5.47 -8.42 -5.66
CA CYS A 226 -6.72 -8.14 -6.34
C CYS A 226 -7.68 -9.33 -6.32
N LYS A 227 -7.19 -10.55 -6.56
CA LYS A 227 -7.99 -11.79 -6.45
C LYS A 227 -8.53 -11.99 -5.04
N THR A 228 -7.67 -11.85 -4.04
CA THR A 228 -8.04 -12.01 -2.61
C THR A 228 -9.08 -10.98 -2.17
N LEU A 229 -8.96 -9.75 -2.65
CA LEU A 229 -9.86 -8.66 -2.30
C LEU A 229 -11.13 -8.61 -3.16
N GLY A 230 -11.21 -9.35 -4.27
CA GLY A 230 -12.36 -9.33 -5.18
C GLY A 230 -12.45 -8.03 -5.99
N VAL A 231 -11.30 -7.56 -6.47
CA VAL A 231 -11.17 -6.35 -7.28
C VAL A 231 -11.52 -6.66 -8.74
N ARG A 232 -12.27 -5.75 -9.37
CA ARG A 232 -12.54 -5.74 -10.81
C ARG A 232 -11.47 -4.87 -11.46
N LEU A 233 -10.49 -5.49 -12.12
CA LEU A 233 -9.43 -4.74 -12.78
C LEU A 233 -9.98 -3.99 -13.99
N GLY A 234 -9.86 -2.66 -13.99
CA GLY A 234 -9.82 -1.87 -15.21
C GLY A 234 -8.36 -1.69 -15.57
N PHE A 235 -7.83 -2.47 -16.50
CA PHE A 235 -6.45 -2.30 -16.96
C PHE A 235 -6.30 -0.96 -17.69
N LEU A 236 -5.93 0.07 -16.94
CA LEU A 236 -5.20 1.22 -17.48
C LEU A 236 -3.93 1.33 -16.65
N ILE A 237 -2.84 0.82 -17.19
CA ILE A 237 -1.51 1.23 -16.76
C ILE A 237 -1.36 2.65 -17.31
N ALA A 238 -1.22 3.64 -16.44
CA ALA A 238 -1.00 5.02 -16.88
C ALA A 238 0.37 5.11 -17.58
N LEU A 239 0.40 4.88 -18.90
CA LEU A 239 1.36 5.25 -19.95
C LEU A 239 2.89 5.25 -19.72
N THR A 240 3.44 4.97 -18.54
CA THR A 240 4.90 4.87 -18.36
C THR A 240 5.47 3.54 -18.85
N VAL A 241 4.64 2.53 -19.08
CA VAL A 241 5.09 1.22 -19.61
C VAL A 241 5.25 1.24 -21.14
N SER A 242 4.71 2.23 -21.86
CA SER A 242 4.89 2.32 -23.32
C SER A 242 6.31 2.71 -23.76
N CYS A 243 7.19 3.18 -22.87
CA CYS A 243 8.58 3.45 -23.25
C CYS A 243 9.51 2.24 -23.14
N LEU A 244 9.17 1.21 -22.35
CA LEU A 244 10.07 0.05 -22.16
C LEU A 244 9.70 -1.17 -23.01
N LEU A 245 8.42 -1.37 -23.35
CA LEU A 245 8.01 -2.47 -24.23
C LEU A 245 8.09 -2.15 -25.74
N CYS A 246 8.36 -0.89 -26.13
CA CYS A 246 8.62 -0.50 -27.52
C CYS A 246 10.10 -0.37 -27.88
N SER A 247 11.04 -0.70 -26.97
CA SER A 247 12.49 -0.65 -27.27
C SER A 247 13.07 -1.96 -27.79
N GLU A 248 12.31 -3.06 -27.86
CA GLU A 248 12.67 -4.19 -28.72
C GLU A 248 12.21 -3.91 -30.15
N SER A 249 12.97 -3.01 -30.79
CA SER A 249 12.98 -2.87 -32.24
C SER A 249 13.58 -4.14 -32.82
N VAL A 250 12.73 -5.00 -33.37
CA VAL A 250 13.14 -6.06 -34.30
C VAL A 250 13.96 -5.38 -35.41
N PRO A 251 15.25 -5.70 -35.60
CA PRO A 251 15.94 -5.29 -36.80
C PRO A 251 15.37 -6.13 -37.95
N LEU A 252 14.61 -5.49 -38.84
CA LEU A 252 14.29 -6.05 -40.14
C LEU A 252 15.62 -6.24 -40.89
N CYS A 253 16.04 -7.50 -41.07
CA CYS A 253 16.91 -7.90 -42.18
C CYS A 253 16.04 -8.17 -43.41
#